data_AF-A0A969BUC3-F1
#
_entry.id   AF-A0A969BUC3-F1
#
_cell.length_a   1.000
_cell.length_b   1.000
_cell.length_c   1.000
_cell.angle_alpha   90.00
_cell.angle_beta   90.00
_cell.angle_gamma   90.00
#
_symmetry.space_group_name_H-M   'P 1'
#
loop_
_entity.id
_entity.type
_entity.pdbx_description
1 polymer ?
#
loop_
_entity_poly.entity_id
_entity_poly.type
_entity_poly.pdbx_seq_one_letter_code
_entity_poly.pdbx_strand_id
1 'polypeptide(L)'
;LLMLDNFEHVLTAAPALSAILAQCPQLKILVTSRAPLQLREEHRFSLEPLILPSPAERSNPERLKQTDVVQLFQERAQSVKPDFQLTEANVQTVAELCIRLDGLPLAIELAAARIRLMTSQTMLARLENPLSLLRNESLAYSTRQQTLRNAIAWSYALLTEHEQRIFRSLAVFVDGFTVDAVERVCRMADGDILTGIESLLDKSLLQSLRPQPSPSAQTQPVGDDAETEPRFRMLESIRAYALEQLETNPHEAENTRRQHVQFFLALAEQAEPLLLGTQQSLWLKRIQTEHNNFRAALDWLAHPSNADDSTSANAAMRLVTALRYFWYASDYLTEGLQRSQRALAHPLAVGAHCPARFGAQCSRLLPSRARPS
;
A
#
# COMPACT_ATOMS: atom_id res chain seq x y z
N LEU A 1 -21.47 -5.33 10.07
CA LEU A 1 -20.07 -5.19 10.51
C LEU A 1 -19.40 -4.25 9.52
N LEU A 2 -18.82 -3.16 10.00
CA LEU A 2 -18.00 -2.24 9.22
C LEU A 2 -16.55 -2.45 9.62
N MET A 3 -15.65 -2.68 8.65
CA MET A 3 -14.24 -2.88 8.90
C MET A 3 -13.45 -1.71 8.31
N LEU A 4 -12.66 -1.05 9.13
CA LEU A 4 -11.84 0.10 8.73
C LEU A 4 -10.38 -0.27 8.98
N ASP A 5 -9.59 -0.33 7.92
CA ASP A 5 -8.18 -0.73 7.98
C ASP A 5 -7.28 0.51 7.95
N ASN A 6 -6.15 0.49 8.69
CA ASN A 6 -5.14 1.54 8.77
C ASN A 6 -5.70 2.95 9.11
N PHE A 7 -6.57 3.04 10.12
CA PHE A 7 -7.27 4.28 10.45
C PHE A 7 -6.36 5.39 11.02
N GLU A 8 -5.10 5.09 11.34
CA GLU A 8 -4.12 6.08 11.83
C GLU A 8 -3.89 7.25 10.87
N HIS A 9 -4.16 7.04 9.57
CA HIS A 9 -4.01 8.09 8.56
C HIS A 9 -5.17 9.10 8.55
N VAL A 10 -6.28 8.78 9.23
CA VAL A 10 -7.51 9.57 9.23
C VAL A 10 -8.10 9.72 10.64
N LEU A 11 -7.26 9.76 11.67
CA LEU A 11 -7.70 9.85 13.09
C LEU A 11 -8.66 11.00 13.36
N THR A 12 -8.57 12.11 12.61
CA THR A 12 -9.50 13.24 12.72
C THR A 12 -10.95 12.88 12.41
N ALA A 13 -11.19 11.77 11.69
CA ALA A 13 -12.52 11.24 11.40
C ALA A 13 -13.08 10.36 12.51
N ALA A 14 -12.31 10.03 13.57
CA ALA A 14 -12.76 9.15 14.66
C ALA A 14 -14.10 9.59 15.30
N PRO A 15 -14.38 10.89 15.56
CA PRO A 15 -15.65 11.30 16.18
C PRO A 15 -16.90 10.93 15.35
N ALA A 16 -16.75 10.81 14.02
CA ALA A 16 -17.85 10.39 13.16
C ALA A 16 -18.27 8.93 13.42
N LEU A 17 -17.35 8.07 13.89
CA LEU A 17 -17.66 6.67 14.20
C LEU A 17 -18.60 6.55 15.40
N SER A 18 -18.42 7.36 16.45
CA SER A 18 -19.35 7.42 17.59
C SER A 18 -20.74 7.90 17.15
N ALA A 19 -20.82 8.87 16.23
CA ALA A 19 -22.10 9.33 15.69
C ALA A 19 -22.84 8.23 14.91
N ILE A 20 -22.10 7.40 14.14
CA ILE A 20 -22.67 6.25 13.42
C ILE A 20 -23.17 5.19 14.41
N LEU A 21 -22.38 4.85 15.43
CA LEU A 21 -22.78 3.87 16.44
C LEU A 21 -24.05 4.28 17.21
N ALA A 22 -24.21 5.57 17.48
CA ALA A 22 -25.39 6.10 18.15
C ALA A 22 -26.68 5.96 17.31
N GLN A 23 -26.58 6.05 15.98
CA GLN A 23 -27.73 5.94 15.07
C GLN A 23 -28.00 4.49 14.63
N CYS A 24 -26.98 3.64 14.66
CA CYS A 24 -27.03 2.26 14.18
C CYS A 24 -26.66 1.27 15.30
N PRO A 25 -27.58 0.99 16.25
CA PRO A 25 -27.26 0.24 17.48
C PRO A 25 -26.85 -1.23 17.25
N GLN A 26 -27.13 -1.80 16.07
CA GLN A 26 -26.71 -3.15 15.69
C GLN A 26 -25.36 -3.18 14.93
N LEU A 27 -24.81 -2.02 14.57
CA LEU A 27 -23.56 -1.96 13.83
C LEU A 27 -22.38 -2.28 14.75
N LYS A 28 -21.58 -3.25 14.34
CA LYS A 28 -20.24 -3.48 14.89
C LYS A 28 -19.23 -2.81 13.98
N ILE A 29 -18.31 -2.02 14.54
CA ILE A 29 -17.19 -1.42 13.81
C ILE A 29 -15.91 -2.08 14.32
N LEU A 30 -15.12 -2.66 13.42
CA LEU A 30 -13.78 -3.16 13.71
C LEU A 30 -12.79 -2.22 13.02
N VAL A 31 -11.92 -1.58 13.81
CA VAL A 31 -10.92 -0.64 13.31
C VAL A 31 -9.53 -1.21 13.57
N THR A 32 -8.69 -1.29 12.55
CA THR A 32 -7.25 -1.48 12.73
C THR A 32 -6.59 -0.12 12.74
N SER A 33 -5.73 0.13 13.73
CA SER A 33 -4.95 1.35 13.77
C SER A 33 -3.67 1.20 14.59
N ARG A 34 -2.63 1.96 14.22
CA ARG A 34 -1.41 2.11 15.02
C ARG A 34 -1.54 3.13 16.15
N ALA A 35 -2.61 3.93 16.17
CA ALA A 35 -2.88 4.92 17.19
C ALA A 35 -4.28 4.71 17.76
N PRO A 36 -4.50 4.96 19.07
CA PRO A 36 -5.84 4.88 19.63
C PRO A 36 -6.75 5.92 18.99
N LEU A 37 -8.02 5.57 18.79
CA LEU A 37 -9.03 6.49 18.26
C LEU A 37 -9.49 7.50 19.31
N GLN A 38 -9.25 7.22 20.59
CA GLN A 38 -9.61 8.06 21.75
C GLN A 38 -11.13 8.26 21.89
N LEU A 39 -11.91 7.25 21.50
CA LEU A 39 -13.36 7.25 21.65
C LEU A 39 -13.77 6.59 22.97
N ARG A 40 -14.91 7.00 23.54
CA ARG A 40 -15.42 6.40 24.79
C ARG A 40 -15.91 4.97 24.57
N GLU A 41 -16.43 4.70 23.39
CA GLU A 41 -16.96 3.40 22.96
C GLU A 41 -15.85 2.43 22.48
N GLU A 42 -14.58 2.86 22.50
CA GLU A 42 -13.46 2.11 21.97
C GLU A 42 -13.09 0.92 22.85
N HIS A 43 -13.22 -0.29 22.31
CA HIS A 43 -12.63 -1.50 22.90
C HIS A 43 -11.33 -1.84 22.18
N ARG A 44 -10.20 -1.57 22.84
CA ARG A 44 -8.86 -1.79 22.26
C ARG A 44 -8.43 -3.24 22.44
N PHE A 45 -8.07 -3.87 21.33
CA PHE A 45 -7.41 -5.17 21.32
C PHE A 45 -5.98 -5.00 20.79
N SER A 46 -4.99 -5.11 21.67
CA SER A 46 -3.58 -5.04 21.28
C SER A 46 -3.18 -6.36 20.62
N LEU A 47 -2.77 -6.31 19.35
CA LEU A 47 -2.16 -7.45 18.68
C LEU A 47 -0.70 -7.55 19.11
N GLU A 48 -0.39 -8.58 19.90
CA GLU A 48 0.96 -8.88 20.31
C GLU A 48 1.72 -9.66 19.20
N PRO A 49 3.06 -9.54 19.12
CA PRO A 49 3.88 -10.38 18.26
C PRO A 49 3.69 -11.86 18.61
N LEU A 50 4.20 -12.74 17.73
CA LEU A 50 4.21 -14.16 18.03
C LEU A 50 5.04 -14.43 19.30
N ILE A 51 4.58 -15.40 20.09
CA ILE A 51 5.19 -15.73 21.37
C ILE A 51 6.60 -16.28 21.10
N LEU A 52 7.59 -15.63 21.71
CA LEU A 52 8.98 -16.06 21.63
C LEU A 52 9.22 -17.29 22.52
N PRO A 53 10.13 -18.20 22.12
CA PRO A 53 10.45 -19.37 22.94
C PRO A 53 10.97 -18.97 24.31
N SER A 54 10.39 -19.57 25.36
CA SER A 54 10.85 -19.45 26.74
C SER A 54 12.25 -20.05 26.91
N PRO A 55 13.01 -19.65 27.94
CA PRO A 55 14.34 -20.22 28.21
C PRO A 55 14.34 -21.76 28.30
N ALA A 56 13.28 -22.35 28.86
CA ALA A 56 13.14 -23.81 28.96
C ALA A 56 12.89 -24.47 27.60
N GLU A 57 12.17 -23.82 26.69
CA GLU A 57 11.99 -24.29 25.31
C GLU A 57 13.29 -24.18 24.51
N ARG A 58 14.07 -23.12 24.71
CA ARG A 58 15.36 -22.92 24.02
C ARG A 58 16.37 -24.04 24.25
N SER A 59 16.30 -24.70 25.41
CA SER A 59 17.17 -25.84 25.72
C SER A 59 16.73 -27.15 25.06
N ASN A 60 15.53 -27.22 24.45
CA ASN A 60 15.00 -28.43 23.84
C ASN A 60 14.68 -28.21 22.34
N PRO A 61 15.49 -28.76 21.43
CA PRO A 61 15.31 -28.65 19.98
C PRO A 61 13.91 -29.06 19.47
N GLU A 62 13.31 -30.10 20.04
CA GLU A 62 11.99 -30.58 19.62
C GLU A 62 10.87 -29.64 20.04
N ARG A 63 10.99 -29.01 21.22
CA ARG A 63 10.05 -27.97 21.64
C ARG A 63 10.20 -26.70 20.81
N LEU A 64 11.44 -26.32 20.46
CA LEU A 64 11.67 -25.16 19.58
C LEU A 64 10.95 -25.29 18.24
N LYS A 65 10.97 -26.47 17.60
CA LYS A 65 10.27 -26.74 16.34
C LYS A 65 8.75 -26.53 16.43
N GLN A 66 8.17 -26.62 17.64
CA GLN A 66 6.73 -26.49 17.88
C GLN A 66 6.31 -25.05 18.19
N THR A 67 7.25 -24.12 18.32
CA THR A 67 6.92 -22.71 18.59
C THR A 67 6.43 -21.99 17.34
N ASP A 68 5.41 -21.12 17.48
CA ASP A 68 4.76 -20.43 16.37
C ASP A 68 5.75 -19.65 15.50
N VAL A 69 6.76 -19.01 16.10
CA VAL A 69 7.77 -18.25 15.36
C VAL A 69 8.67 -19.12 14.48
N VAL A 70 9.05 -20.30 14.97
CA VAL A 70 9.90 -21.25 14.24
C VAL A 70 9.09 -21.95 13.15
N GLN A 71 7.83 -22.29 13.44
CA GLN A 71 6.89 -22.82 12.44
C GLN A 71 6.64 -21.81 11.31
N LEU A 72 6.36 -20.55 11.64
CA LEU A 72 6.22 -19.50 10.63
C LEU A 72 7.48 -19.36 9.78
N PHE A 73 8.67 -19.37 10.40
CA PHE A 73 9.93 -19.33 9.64
C PHE A 73 10.05 -20.52 8.69
N GLN A 74 9.76 -21.73 9.16
CA GLN A 74 9.79 -22.93 8.34
C GLN A 74 8.82 -22.86 7.16
N GLU A 75 7.56 -22.48 7.41
CA GLU A 75 6.54 -22.35 6.38
C GLU A 75 6.98 -21.36 5.27
N ARG A 76 7.50 -20.20 5.68
CA ARG A 76 7.97 -19.17 4.73
C ARG A 76 9.29 -19.55 4.05
N ALA A 77 10.17 -20.29 4.72
CA ALA A 77 11.38 -20.81 4.11
C ALA A 77 11.06 -21.88 3.07
N GLN A 78 10.08 -22.75 3.34
CA GLN A 78 9.64 -23.80 2.43
C GLN A 78 8.93 -23.26 1.20
N SER A 79 8.23 -22.11 1.30
CA SER A 79 7.61 -21.49 0.12
C SER A 79 8.63 -21.00 -0.93
N VAL A 80 9.86 -20.67 -0.52
CA VAL A 80 10.94 -20.25 -1.43
C VAL A 80 11.99 -21.35 -1.68
N LYS A 81 12.11 -22.32 -0.77
CA LYS A 81 13.04 -23.44 -0.84
C LYS A 81 12.34 -24.72 -0.33
N PRO A 82 11.64 -25.47 -1.21
CA PRO A 82 10.79 -26.60 -0.80
C PRO A 82 11.51 -27.73 -0.03
N ASP A 83 12.81 -27.90 -0.26
CA ASP A 83 13.67 -28.88 0.43
C ASP A 83 14.17 -28.40 1.81
N PHE A 84 13.83 -27.17 2.23
CA PHE A 84 14.20 -26.67 3.55
C PHE A 84 13.55 -27.51 4.67
N GLN A 85 14.39 -27.96 5.60
CA GLN A 85 13.96 -28.69 6.79
C GLN A 85 14.59 -28.10 8.05
N LEU A 86 13.80 -28.07 9.12
CA LEU A 86 14.31 -27.83 10.47
C LEU A 86 15.00 -29.09 10.98
N THR A 87 16.30 -28.97 11.23
CA THR A 87 17.15 -30.04 11.77
C THR A 87 17.62 -29.65 13.17
N GLU A 88 18.14 -30.62 13.92
CA GLU A 88 18.77 -30.34 15.22
C GLU A 88 19.92 -29.33 15.11
N ALA A 89 20.61 -29.30 13.96
CA ALA A 89 21.74 -28.41 13.72
C ALA A 89 21.36 -26.95 13.42
N ASN A 90 20.14 -26.68 12.93
CA ASN A 90 19.73 -25.32 12.54
C ASN A 90 18.63 -24.71 13.42
N VAL A 91 17.86 -25.52 14.15
CA VAL A 91 16.68 -25.04 14.88
C VAL A 91 17.02 -23.99 15.95
N GLN A 92 18.15 -24.15 16.65
CA GLN A 92 18.59 -23.14 17.63
C GLN A 92 18.93 -21.81 16.97
N THR A 93 19.61 -21.83 15.82
CA THR A 93 19.92 -20.61 15.06
C THR A 93 18.66 -19.94 14.53
N VAL A 94 17.69 -20.72 14.03
CA VAL A 94 16.40 -20.19 13.55
C VAL A 94 15.61 -19.57 14.71
N ALA A 95 15.59 -20.22 15.88
CA ALA A 95 14.94 -19.67 17.06
C ALA A 95 15.59 -18.35 17.51
N GLU A 96 16.93 -18.28 17.54
CA GLU A 96 17.65 -17.05 17.90
C GLU A 96 17.40 -15.93 16.87
N LEU A 97 17.34 -16.26 15.59
CA LEU A 97 16.96 -15.34 14.53
C LEU A 97 15.56 -14.77 14.77
N CYS A 98 14.58 -15.62 15.08
CA CYS A 98 13.20 -15.19 15.37
C CYS A 98 13.09 -14.30 16.61
N ILE A 99 13.89 -14.59 17.65
CA ILE A 99 14.02 -13.74 18.85
C ILE A 99 14.56 -12.37 18.46
N ARG A 100 15.59 -12.31 17.61
CA ARG A 100 16.18 -11.06 17.15
C ARG A 100 15.26 -10.22 16.27
N LEU A 101 14.27 -10.87 15.65
CA LEU A 101 13.20 -10.25 14.86
C LEU A 101 11.97 -9.92 15.73
N ASP A 102 12.09 -9.98 17.06
CA ASP A 102 11.06 -9.66 18.05
C ASP A 102 9.73 -10.43 17.87
N GLY A 103 9.78 -11.60 17.23
CA GLY A 103 8.57 -12.38 16.94
C GLY A 103 7.61 -11.71 15.95
N LEU A 104 8.07 -10.68 15.21
CA LEU A 104 7.26 -9.94 14.26
C LEU A 104 7.04 -10.78 12.98
N PRO A 105 5.79 -11.17 12.65
CA PRO A 105 5.53 -12.08 11.53
C PRO A 105 6.13 -11.63 10.21
N LEU A 106 5.98 -10.34 9.86
CA LEU A 106 6.53 -9.80 8.61
C LEU A 106 8.06 -9.78 8.61
N ALA A 107 8.70 -9.51 9.75
CA ALA A 107 10.15 -9.54 9.84
C ALA A 107 10.69 -10.97 9.66
N ILE A 108 10.00 -11.95 10.25
CA ILE A 108 10.28 -13.39 10.08
C ILE A 108 10.11 -13.80 8.62
N GLU A 109 9.04 -13.38 7.95
CA GLU A 109 8.79 -13.65 6.53
C GLU A 109 9.91 -13.10 5.64
N LEU A 110 10.29 -11.83 5.85
CA LEU A 110 11.37 -11.19 5.11
C LEU A 110 12.71 -11.91 5.30
N ALA A 111 12.99 -12.43 6.50
CA ALA A 111 14.19 -13.20 6.78
C ALA A 111 14.14 -14.60 6.16
N ALA A 112 13.02 -15.31 6.29
CA ALA A 112 12.83 -16.65 5.74
C ALA A 112 12.97 -16.68 4.21
N ALA A 113 12.50 -15.62 3.52
CA ALA A 113 12.70 -15.46 2.08
C ALA A 113 14.18 -15.46 1.63
N ARG A 114 15.13 -15.23 2.55
CA ARG A 114 16.58 -15.18 2.26
C ARG A 114 17.29 -16.51 2.33
N ILE A 115 16.61 -17.60 2.68
CA ILE A 115 17.23 -18.92 2.83
C ILE A 115 17.81 -19.49 1.52
N ARG A 116 17.36 -18.99 0.36
CA ARG A 116 17.94 -19.30 -0.96
C ARG A 116 19.33 -18.67 -1.16
N LEU A 117 19.59 -17.53 -0.52
CA LEU A 117 20.78 -16.72 -0.74
C LEU A 117 21.86 -16.96 0.33
N MET A 118 21.45 -17.31 1.56
CA MET A 118 22.38 -17.52 2.67
C MET A 118 21.77 -18.40 3.76
N THR A 119 22.64 -18.98 4.61
CA THR A 119 22.21 -19.82 5.73
C THR A 119 21.66 -18.98 6.89
N SER A 120 20.86 -19.60 7.77
CA SER A 120 20.34 -18.95 8.98
C SER A 120 21.46 -18.43 9.89
N GLN A 121 22.61 -19.11 9.95
CA GLN A 121 23.78 -18.64 10.70
C GLN A 121 24.36 -17.35 10.11
N THR A 122 24.46 -17.26 8.79
CA THR A 122 24.94 -16.04 8.12
C THR A 122 23.95 -14.88 8.30
N MET A 123 22.64 -15.14 8.30
CA MET A 123 21.64 -14.11 8.58
C MET A 123 21.78 -13.57 10.00
N LEU A 124 21.91 -14.46 10.99
CA LEU A 124 22.04 -14.08 12.40
C LEU A 124 23.26 -13.20 12.64
N ALA A 125 24.43 -13.59 12.13
CA ALA A 125 25.67 -12.80 12.25
C ALA A 125 25.59 -11.41 11.58
N ARG A 126 24.77 -11.27 10.54
CA ARG A 126 24.54 -9.97 9.86
C ARG A 126 23.56 -9.10 10.64
N LEU A 127 22.57 -9.68 11.30
CA LEU A 127 21.65 -8.95 12.20
C LEU A 127 22.33 -8.52 13.51
N GLU A 128 23.37 -9.23 13.95
CA GLU A 128 24.22 -8.87 15.10
C GLU A 128 25.13 -7.66 14.84
N ASN A 129 25.27 -7.20 13.59
CA ASN A 129 26.00 -6.00 13.22
C ASN A 129 25.06 -4.84 12.80
N PRO A 130 24.32 -4.22 13.74
CA PRO A 130 23.47 -3.06 13.46
C PRO A 130 24.24 -1.82 12.96
N LEU A 131 25.58 -1.81 13.08
CA LEU A 131 26.45 -0.68 12.73
C LEU A 131 26.58 -0.41 11.22
N SER A 132 26.08 -1.27 10.35
CA SER A 132 26.15 -1.04 8.89
C SER A 132 24.87 -0.45 8.29
N LEU A 133 23.75 -0.40 9.03
CA LEU A 133 22.44 0.03 8.50
C LEU A 133 21.73 1.10 9.35
N LEU A 134 22.23 1.40 10.55
CA LEU A 134 21.65 2.42 11.43
C LEU A 134 22.41 3.74 11.32
N ARG A 135 22.14 4.47 10.25
CA ARG A 135 22.36 5.91 10.24
C ARG A 135 21.11 6.60 9.73
N ASN A 136 20.04 6.51 10.51
CA ASN A 136 18.95 7.49 10.53
C ASN A 136 18.21 7.34 11.86
N GLU A 137 18.69 8.08 12.85
CA GLU A 137 18.06 8.27 14.15
C GLU A 137 16.76 9.07 13.96
N SER A 138 15.63 8.39 14.09
CA SER A 138 14.42 9.03 14.58
C SER A 138 13.97 8.24 15.80
N LEU A 139 14.21 8.82 16.98
CA LEU A 139 13.83 8.28 18.30
C LEU A 139 12.30 8.23 18.51
N ALA A 140 11.50 8.50 17.47
CA ALA A 140 10.04 8.56 17.54
C ALA A 140 9.33 7.23 17.28
N TYR A 141 10.05 6.17 16.88
CA TYR A 141 9.45 4.86 16.60
C TYR A 141 9.51 3.92 17.80
N SER A 142 8.43 3.16 18.02
CA SER A 142 8.44 2.07 19.00
C SER A 142 9.49 1.01 18.64
N THR A 143 10.02 0.28 19.63
CA THR A 143 11.04 -0.77 19.43
C THR A 143 10.62 -1.77 18.34
N ARG A 144 9.35 -2.17 18.31
CA ARG A 144 8.79 -3.07 17.27
C ARG A 144 8.89 -2.49 15.86
N GLN A 145 8.56 -1.22 15.69
CA GLN A 145 8.66 -0.54 14.40
C GLN A 145 10.11 -0.42 13.94
N GLN A 146 11.05 -0.22 14.87
CA GLN A 146 12.47 -0.21 14.56
C GLN A 146 12.94 -1.58 14.06
N THR A 147 12.54 -2.69 14.70
CA THR A 147 12.90 -4.05 14.27
C THR A 147 12.34 -4.38 12.90
N LEU A 148 11.06 -4.07 12.64
CA LEU A 148 10.48 -4.26 11.31
C LEU A 148 11.18 -3.40 10.25
N ARG A 149 11.44 -2.13 10.57
CA ARG A 149 12.17 -1.23 9.68
C ARG A 149 13.57 -1.76 9.37
N ASN A 150 14.28 -2.28 10.35
CA ASN A 150 15.61 -2.87 10.19
C ASN A 150 15.56 -4.12 9.29
N ALA A 151 14.55 -4.98 9.45
CA ALA A 151 14.35 -6.14 8.58
C ALA A 151 14.07 -5.74 7.12
N ILE A 152 13.28 -4.68 6.90
CA ILE A 152 13.05 -4.11 5.57
C ILE A 152 14.33 -3.49 5.01
N ALA A 153 15.05 -2.70 5.81
CA ALA A 153 16.30 -2.05 5.39
C ALA A 153 17.37 -3.06 4.98
N TRP A 154 17.53 -4.13 5.76
CA TRP A 154 18.41 -5.24 5.41
C TRP A 154 17.95 -5.95 4.12
N SER A 155 16.65 -6.18 3.98
CA SER A 155 16.07 -6.77 2.78
C SER A 155 16.33 -5.92 1.53
N TYR A 156 16.26 -4.60 1.66
CA TYR A 156 16.52 -3.62 0.61
C TYR A 156 18.01 -3.55 0.26
N ALA A 157 18.91 -3.54 1.24
CA ALA A 157 20.37 -3.48 1.02
C ALA A 157 20.92 -4.70 0.26
N LEU A 158 20.20 -5.82 0.26
CA LEU A 158 20.53 -7.03 -0.48
C LEU A 158 19.98 -7.04 -1.92
N LEU A 159 19.19 -6.05 -2.31
CA LEU A 159 18.71 -5.91 -3.68
C LEU A 159 19.81 -5.36 -4.59
N THR A 160 19.78 -5.76 -5.86
CA THR A 160 20.61 -5.12 -6.88
C THR A 160 20.18 -3.67 -7.12
N GLU A 161 21.05 -2.83 -7.66
CA GLU A 161 20.70 -1.43 -8.01
C GLU A 161 19.49 -1.31 -8.94
N HIS A 162 19.27 -2.30 -9.80
CA HIS A 162 18.09 -2.37 -10.66
C HIS A 162 16.81 -2.66 -9.85
N GLU A 163 16.86 -3.66 -8.98
CA GLU A 163 15.75 -4.03 -8.09
C GLU A 163 15.43 -2.93 -7.08
N GLN A 164 16.44 -2.24 -6.53
CA GLN A 164 16.23 -1.12 -5.62
C GLN A 164 15.48 0.04 -6.30
N ARG A 165 15.83 0.36 -7.54
CA ARG A 165 15.09 1.36 -8.33
C ARG A 165 13.64 0.95 -8.54
N ILE A 166 13.38 -0.27 -9.00
CA ILE A 166 12.01 -0.79 -9.16
C ILE A 166 11.26 -0.71 -7.83
N PHE A 167 11.87 -1.18 -6.74
CA PHE A 167 11.28 -1.15 -5.39
C PHE A 167 10.85 0.26 -4.96
N ARG A 168 11.72 1.26 -5.16
CA ARG A 168 11.41 2.66 -4.85
C ARG A 168 10.30 3.21 -5.75
N SER A 169 10.36 2.94 -7.07
CA SER A 169 9.38 3.43 -8.01
C SER A 169 7.98 2.84 -7.76
N LEU A 170 7.89 1.58 -7.32
CA LEU A 170 6.61 0.94 -6.98
C LEU A 170 5.91 1.58 -5.77
N ALA A 171 6.63 2.34 -4.95
CA ALA A 171 6.11 2.94 -3.73
C ALA A 171 5.02 4.00 -3.96
N VAL A 172 4.94 4.55 -5.18
CA VAL A 172 3.92 5.55 -5.58
C VAL A 172 2.54 4.93 -5.74
N PHE A 173 2.45 3.62 -6.02
CA PHE A 173 1.18 2.91 -6.16
C PHE A 173 0.58 2.60 -4.79
N VAL A 174 -0.72 2.79 -4.65
CA VAL A 174 -1.51 2.51 -3.44
C VAL A 174 -2.49 1.39 -3.73
N ASP A 175 -2.53 0.39 -2.84
CA ASP A 175 -3.36 -0.82 -2.95
C ASP A 175 -3.13 -1.73 -4.16
N GLY A 176 -2.02 -1.48 -4.85
CA GLY A 176 -1.46 -2.38 -5.85
C GLY A 176 -1.49 -1.83 -7.26
N PHE A 177 -0.97 -2.63 -8.16
CA PHE A 177 -0.66 -2.26 -9.54
C PHE A 177 -0.69 -3.49 -10.45
N THR A 178 -0.84 -3.26 -11.75
CA THR A 178 -0.58 -4.25 -12.81
C THR A 178 0.80 -4.01 -13.41
N VAL A 179 1.33 -5.00 -14.13
CA VAL A 179 2.61 -4.84 -14.85
C VAL A 179 2.54 -3.68 -15.86
N ASP A 180 1.46 -3.58 -16.65
CA ASP A 180 1.27 -2.49 -17.64
C ASP A 180 1.36 -1.10 -16.98
N ALA A 181 0.78 -0.95 -15.77
CA ALA A 181 0.88 0.29 -15.02
C ALA A 181 2.33 0.60 -14.62
N VAL A 182 3.08 -0.42 -14.14
CA VAL A 182 4.48 -0.25 -13.74
C VAL A 182 5.36 0.12 -14.93
N GLU A 183 5.19 -0.54 -16.08
CA GLU A 183 5.97 -0.25 -17.29
C GLU A 183 5.81 1.19 -17.74
N ARG A 184 4.58 1.71 -17.72
CA ARG A 184 4.29 3.07 -18.16
C ARG A 184 4.71 4.14 -17.15
N VAL A 185 4.70 3.82 -15.86
CA VAL A 185 5.04 4.77 -14.77
C VAL A 185 6.53 4.79 -14.48
N CYS A 186 7.18 3.64 -14.36
CA CYS A 186 8.57 3.56 -13.94
C CYS A 186 9.56 3.90 -15.08
N ARG A 187 9.15 3.72 -16.35
CA ARG A 187 9.92 4.06 -17.57
C ARG A 187 11.43 3.87 -17.41
N MET A 188 11.81 2.67 -16.98
CA MET A 188 13.19 2.34 -16.66
C MET A 188 13.97 2.18 -17.97
N ALA A 189 15.05 2.96 -18.14
CA ALA A 189 15.87 2.93 -19.36
C ALA A 189 16.63 1.60 -19.53
N ASP A 190 16.95 0.93 -18.42
CA ASP A 190 17.74 -0.29 -18.37
C ASP A 190 17.09 -1.35 -17.47
N GLY A 191 16.74 -2.49 -18.07
CA GLY A 191 16.40 -3.75 -17.40
C GLY A 191 14.93 -4.15 -17.47
N ASP A 192 14.70 -5.45 -17.33
CA ASP A 192 13.38 -6.07 -17.42
C ASP A 192 12.58 -5.90 -16.12
N ILE A 193 11.53 -5.08 -16.19
CA ILE A 193 10.62 -4.79 -15.07
C ILE A 193 9.94 -6.08 -14.58
N LEU A 194 9.62 -7.01 -15.49
CA LEU A 194 8.99 -8.27 -15.13
C LEU A 194 9.92 -9.12 -14.25
N THR A 195 11.16 -9.33 -14.69
CA THR A 195 12.19 -10.01 -13.90
C THR A 195 12.40 -9.32 -12.55
N GLY A 196 12.36 -7.99 -12.51
CA GLY A 196 12.45 -7.23 -11.25
C GLY A 196 11.27 -7.46 -10.31
N ILE A 197 10.04 -7.45 -10.82
CA ILE A 197 8.82 -7.72 -10.03
C ILE A 197 8.84 -9.17 -9.50
N GLU A 198 9.19 -10.15 -10.34
CA GLU A 198 9.33 -11.56 -9.97
C GLU A 198 10.34 -11.71 -8.83
N SER A 199 11.52 -11.08 -8.96
CA SER A 199 12.54 -11.08 -7.91
C SER A 199 12.06 -10.44 -6.60
N LEU A 200 11.27 -9.37 -6.65
CA LEU A 200 10.71 -8.73 -5.46
C LEU A 200 9.60 -9.58 -4.80
N LEU A 201 8.84 -10.35 -5.58
CA LEU A 201 7.87 -11.33 -5.07
C LEU A 201 8.60 -12.48 -4.35
N ASP A 202 9.63 -13.04 -4.97
CA ASP A 202 10.48 -14.09 -4.40
C ASP A 202 11.13 -13.67 -3.06
N LYS A 203 11.34 -12.36 -2.89
CA LYS A 203 11.94 -11.75 -1.69
C LYS A 203 10.90 -11.27 -0.67
N SER A 204 9.62 -11.60 -0.85
CA SER A 204 8.50 -11.19 0.01
C SER A 204 8.35 -9.67 0.19
N LEU A 205 8.83 -8.88 -0.79
CA LEU A 205 8.67 -7.42 -0.81
C LEU A 205 7.38 -6.98 -1.51
N LEU A 206 6.78 -7.90 -2.29
CA LEU A 206 5.49 -7.76 -2.96
C LEU A 206 4.60 -8.97 -2.63
N GLN A 207 3.29 -8.79 -2.82
CA GLN A 207 2.30 -9.86 -2.72
C GLN A 207 1.48 -9.92 -4.01
N SER A 208 1.22 -11.13 -4.51
CA SER A 208 0.27 -11.33 -5.62
C SER A 208 -1.16 -11.31 -5.07
N LEU A 209 -1.99 -10.42 -5.63
CA LEU A 209 -3.41 -10.38 -5.42
C LEU A 209 -4.07 -11.27 -6.48
N ARG A 210 -4.50 -12.47 -6.08
CA ARG A 210 -5.33 -13.30 -6.96
C ARG A 210 -6.64 -12.54 -7.27
N PRO A 211 -7.05 -12.43 -8.54
CA PRO A 211 -8.35 -11.90 -8.88
C PRO A 211 -9.42 -12.72 -8.15
N GLN A 212 -10.22 -12.09 -7.29
CA GLN A 212 -11.40 -12.73 -6.73
C GLN A 212 -12.32 -13.12 -7.89
N PRO A 213 -12.68 -14.40 -8.08
CA PRO A 213 -13.65 -14.76 -9.10
C PRO A 213 -14.96 -14.04 -8.79
N SER A 214 -15.44 -13.24 -9.74
CA SER A 214 -16.73 -12.55 -9.62
C SER A 214 -17.83 -13.62 -9.47
N PRO A 215 -18.68 -13.58 -8.42
CA PRO A 215 -19.72 -14.59 -8.20
C PRO A 215 -20.81 -14.63 -9.28
N SER A 216 -20.81 -13.70 -10.23
CA SER A 216 -21.70 -13.67 -11.40
C SER A 216 -21.22 -14.53 -12.58
N ALA A 217 -20.00 -15.10 -12.54
CA ALA A 217 -19.50 -16.01 -13.56
C ALA A 217 -19.75 -17.49 -13.18
N GLN A 218 -21.01 -17.87 -12.96
CA GLN A 218 -21.43 -19.27 -12.83
C GLN A 218 -21.73 -19.94 -14.18
N THR A 219 -21.14 -19.46 -15.27
CA THR A 219 -21.29 -20.11 -16.58
C THR A 219 -19.92 -20.48 -17.14
N GLN A 220 -19.63 -21.79 -17.04
CA GLN A 220 -18.62 -22.57 -17.76
C GLN A 220 -17.15 -22.36 -17.36
N PRO A 221 -16.38 -23.46 -17.20
CA PRO A 221 -14.93 -23.39 -17.10
C PRO A 221 -14.36 -23.09 -18.48
N VAL A 222 -14.27 -21.80 -18.82
CA VAL A 222 -13.29 -21.35 -19.80
C VAL A 222 -11.94 -21.36 -19.09
N GLY A 223 -10.89 -21.89 -19.75
CA GLY A 223 -9.61 -22.30 -19.16
C GLY A 223 -8.90 -21.25 -18.28
N ASP A 224 -7.79 -21.68 -17.66
CA ASP A 224 -6.97 -20.97 -16.64
C ASP A 224 -6.54 -19.52 -16.96
N ASP A 225 -6.89 -18.97 -18.12
CA ASP A 225 -6.60 -17.61 -18.60
C ASP A 225 -7.83 -16.68 -18.51
N ALA A 226 -8.49 -16.60 -17.36
CA ALA A 226 -9.61 -15.68 -17.16
C ALA A 226 -9.14 -14.21 -17.09
N GLU A 227 -8.96 -13.56 -18.27
CA GLU A 227 -8.95 -12.13 -18.69
C GLU A 227 -8.52 -10.98 -17.74
N THR A 228 -8.18 -11.24 -16.48
CA THR A 228 -7.81 -10.22 -15.49
C THR A 228 -6.32 -10.31 -15.25
N GLU A 229 -5.59 -9.27 -15.66
CA GLU A 229 -4.15 -9.17 -15.42
C GLU A 229 -3.82 -9.40 -13.94
N PRO A 230 -2.76 -10.18 -13.64
CA PRO A 230 -2.33 -10.39 -12.26
C PRO A 230 -1.98 -9.05 -11.62
N ARG A 231 -2.48 -8.84 -10.39
CA ARG A 231 -2.19 -7.64 -9.61
C ARG A 231 -1.20 -7.95 -8.52
N PHE A 232 -0.39 -6.96 -8.20
CA PHE A 232 0.59 -7.03 -7.13
C PHE A 232 0.38 -5.89 -6.16
N ARG A 233 0.73 -6.09 -4.90
CA ARG A 233 0.65 -5.06 -3.86
C ARG A 233 1.93 -5.06 -3.04
N MET A 234 2.40 -3.87 -2.71
CA MET A 234 3.41 -3.67 -1.68
C MET A 234 2.70 -3.43 -0.35
N LEU A 235 3.06 -4.18 0.69
CA LEU A 235 2.51 -3.98 2.03
C LEU A 235 2.82 -2.56 2.52
N GLU A 236 1.90 -1.94 3.26
CA GLU A 236 2.00 -0.53 3.64
C GLU A 236 3.29 -0.20 4.41
N SER A 237 3.76 -1.08 5.29
CA SER A 237 5.05 -0.91 6.00
C SER A 237 6.26 -0.92 5.06
N ILE A 238 6.23 -1.77 4.04
CA ILE A 238 7.28 -1.87 3.02
C ILE A 238 7.21 -0.65 2.10
N ARG A 239 5.99 -0.25 1.70
CA ARG A 239 5.72 0.93 0.88
C ARG A 239 6.17 2.22 1.54
N ALA A 240 5.93 2.36 2.85
CA ALA A 240 6.41 3.51 3.61
C ALA A 240 7.94 3.60 3.59
N TYR A 241 8.64 2.49 3.81
CA TYR A 241 10.11 2.47 3.69
C TYR A 241 10.57 2.77 2.26
N ALA A 242 9.91 2.20 1.25
CA ALA A 242 10.23 2.44 -0.15
C ALA A 242 10.04 3.91 -0.56
N LEU A 243 9.00 4.58 -0.06
CA LEU A 243 8.78 6.02 -0.25
C LEU A 243 9.92 6.83 0.37
N GLU A 244 10.34 6.52 1.59
CA GLU A 244 11.48 7.20 2.21
C GLU A 244 12.78 7.02 1.40
N GLN A 245 13.00 5.82 0.86
CA GLN A 245 14.14 5.58 -0.03
C GLN A 245 14.00 6.35 -1.34
N LEU A 246 12.79 6.45 -1.90
CA LEU A 246 12.52 7.25 -3.10
C LEU A 246 12.87 8.73 -2.89
N GLU A 247 12.54 9.28 -1.71
CA GLU A 247 12.83 10.67 -1.34
C GLU A 247 14.34 10.98 -1.19
N THR A 248 15.19 9.96 -1.05
CA THR A 248 16.65 10.18 -1.03
C THR A 248 17.17 10.70 -2.38
N ASN A 249 16.41 10.48 -3.46
CA ASN A 249 16.69 11.03 -4.79
C ASN A 249 15.49 11.86 -5.28
N PRO A 250 15.44 13.17 -4.95
CA PRO A 250 14.28 14.01 -5.25
C PRO A 250 13.91 14.07 -6.74
N HIS A 251 14.89 13.99 -7.64
CA HIS A 251 14.63 14.00 -9.09
C HIS A 251 13.93 12.70 -9.55
N GLU A 252 14.37 11.55 -9.04
CA GLU A 252 13.73 10.25 -9.30
C GLU A 252 12.32 10.21 -8.72
N ALA A 253 12.14 10.71 -7.49
CA ALA A 253 10.85 10.82 -6.83
C ALA A 253 9.85 11.67 -7.63
N GLU A 254 10.28 12.88 -8.02
CA GLU A 254 9.47 13.83 -8.77
C GLU A 254 9.06 13.26 -10.14
N ASN A 255 10.01 12.68 -10.88
CA ASN A 255 9.73 12.08 -12.19
C ASN A 255 8.75 10.91 -12.06
N THR A 256 8.96 10.00 -11.10
CA THR A 256 8.10 8.83 -10.90
C THR A 256 6.66 9.25 -10.55
N ARG A 257 6.48 10.23 -9.65
CA ARG A 257 5.15 10.73 -9.28
C ARG A 257 4.45 11.44 -10.44
N ARG A 258 5.20 12.19 -11.24
CA ARG A 258 4.68 12.83 -12.45
C ARG A 258 4.20 11.79 -13.46
N GLN A 259 4.96 10.72 -13.68
CA GLN A 259 4.53 9.63 -14.57
C GLN A 259 3.32 8.89 -14.02
N HIS A 260 3.26 8.66 -12.71
CA HIS A 260 2.10 8.10 -12.03
C HIS A 260 0.84 8.94 -12.28
N VAL A 261 0.91 10.25 -12.07
CA VAL A 261 -0.19 11.16 -12.38
C VAL A 261 -0.59 11.10 -13.86
N GLN A 262 0.38 11.13 -14.78
CA GLN A 262 0.09 11.11 -16.21
C GLN A 262 -0.62 9.82 -16.63
N PHE A 263 -0.18 8.67 -16.11
CA PHE A 263 -0.81 7.39 -16.38
C PHE A 263 -2.25 7.34 -15.87
N PHE A 264 -2.48 7.70 -14.60
CA PHE A 264 -3.83 7.69 -14.03
C PHE A 264 -4.73 8.78 -14.63
N LEU A 265 -4.19 9.94 -15.01
CA LEU A 265 -4.96 10.94 -15.74
C LEU A 265 -5.44 10.40 -17.10
N ALA A 266 -4.55 9.79 -17.88
CA ALA A 266 -4.92 9.18 -19.16
C ALA A 266 -5.97 8.07 -18.98
N LEU A 267 -5.83 7.25 -17.93
CA LEU A 267 -6.80 6.20 -17.61
C LEU A 267 -8.19 6.79 -17.25
N ALA A 268 -8.23 7.87 -16.47
CA ALA A 268 -9.47 8.53 -16.10
C ALA A 268 -10.16 9.18 -17.31
N GLU A 269 -9.40 9.83 -18.19
CA GLU A 269 -9.93 10.45 -19.41
C GLU A 269 -10.43 9.42 -20.42
N GLN A 270 -9.78 8.26 -20.52
CA GLN A 270 -10.27 7.13 -21.31
C GLN A 270 -11.60 6.59 -20.74
N ALA A 271 -11.71 6.52 -19.40
CA ALA A 271 -12.90 6.01 -18.74
C ALA A 271 -14.10 6.96 -18.85
N GLU A 272 -13.89 8.28 -18.84
CA GLU A 272 -14.95 9.30 -18.81
C GLU A 272 -16.10 9.06 -19.80
N PRO A 273 -15.87 8.90 -21.12
CA PRO A 273 -16.95 8.64 -22.08
C PRO A 273 -17.55 7.23 -21.92
N LEU A 274 -16.75 6.26 -21.48
CA LEU A 274 -17.16 4.86 -21.37
C LEU A 274 -18.02 4.58 -20.13
N LEU A 275 -17.90 5.41 -19.10
CA LEU A 275 -18.76 5.42 -17.91
C LEU A 275 -20.22 5.83 -18.21
N LEU A 276 -20.47 6.45 -19.37
CA LEU A 276 -21.81 6.80 -19.86
C LEU A 276 -22.32 5.82 -20.94
N GLY A 277 -21.49 4.87 -21.37
CA GLY A 277 -21.77 3.96 -22.46
C GLY A 277 -22.15 2.54 -22.00
N THR A 278 -22.15 1.61 -22.95
CA THR A 278 -22.49 0.19 -22.71
C THR A 278 -21.48 -0.55 -21.85
N GLN A 279 -20.25 -0.03 -21.73
CA GLN A 279 -19.17 -0.62 -20.91
C GLN A 279 -19.12 -0.06 -19.48
N GLN A 280 -20.16 0.65 -19.04
CA GLN A 280 -20.18 1.34 -17.76
C GLN A 280 -19.80 0.44 -16.57
N SER A 281 -20.36 -0.76 -16.46
CA SER A 281 -20.11 -1.66 -15.33
C SER A 281 -18.63 -2.10 -15.24
N LEU A 282 -18.02 -2.41 -16.39
CA LEU A 282 -16.61 -2.79 -16.49
C LEU A 282 -15.70 -1.64 -16.05
N TRP A 283 -15.95 -0.43 -16.57
CA TRP A 283 -15.14 0.74 -16.25
C TRP A 283 -15.35 1.25 -14.83
N LEU A 284 -16.56 1.16 -14.27
CA LEU A 284 -16.80 1.46 -12.86
C LEU A 284 -15.97 0.53 -11.96
N LYS A 285 -16.01 -0.79 -12.21
CA LYS A 285 -15.20 -1.76 -11.44
C LYS A 285 -13.70 -1.46 -11.56
N ARG A 286 -13.22 -1.16 -12.78
CA ARG A 286 -11.82 -0.80 -13.03
C ARG A 286 -11.40 0.47 -12.28
N ILE A 287 -12.17 1.55 -12.38
CA ILE A 287 -11.89 2.81 -11.68
C ILE A 287 -11.96 2.63 -10.17
N GLN A 288 -12.91 1.83 -9.66
CA GLN A 288 -13.01 1.51 -8.25
C GLN A 288 -11.77 0.77 -7.73
N THR A 289 -11.22 -0.17 -8.49
CA THR A 289 -9.96 -0.85 -8.15
C THR A 289 -8.79 0.12 -8.06
N GLU A 290 -8.75 1.15 -8.92
CA GLU A 290 -7.68 2.16 -8.95
C GLU A 290 -7.98 3.40 -8.10
N HIS A 291 -9.07 3.42 -7.33
CA HIS A 291 -9.52 4.62 -6.61
C HIS A 291 -8.47 5.21 -5.68
N ASN A 292 -7.73 4.35 -4.97
CA ASN A 292 -6.67 4.82 -4.07
C ASN A 292 -5.42 5.34 -4.82
N ASN A 293 -5.14 4.86 -6.03
CA ASN A 293 -4.14 5.45 -6.92
C ASN A 293 -4.58 6.83 -7.43
N PHE A 294 -5.86 7.02 -7.77
CA PHE A 294 -6.39 8.34 -8.11
C PHE A 294 -6.32 9.33 -6.94
N ARG A 295 -6.62 8.89 -5.73
CA ARG A 295 -6.45 9.69 -4.51
C ARG A 295 -5.00 10.11 -4.32
N ALA A 296 -4.05 9.17 -4.44
CA ALA A 296 -2.63 9.46 -4.33
C ALA A 296 -2.15 10.47 -5.37
N ALA A 297 -2.61 10.35 -6.63
CA ALA A 297 -2.34 11.32 -7.69
C ALA A 297 -2.87 12.72 -7.36
N LEU A 298 -4.11 12.82 -6.89
CA LEU A 298 -4.72 14.11 -6.49
C LEU A 298 -4.05 14.72 -5.25
N ASP A 299 -3.64 13.89 -4.28
CA ASP A 299 -2.97 14.35 -3.07
C ASP A 299 -1.57 14.91 -3.39
N TRP A 300 -0.83 14.27 -4.30
CA TRP A 300 0.45 14.80 -4.78
C TRP A 300 0.27 16.10 -5.59
N LEU A 301 -0.72 16.17 -6.48
CA LEU A 301 -1.01 17.40 -7.24
C LEU A 301 -1.41 18.58 -6.34
N ALA A 302 -2.06 18.30 -5.22
CA ALA A 302 -2.47 19.30 -4.23
C ALA A 302 -1.39 19.60 -3.18
N HIS A 303 -0.21 18.97 -3.26
CA HIS A 303 0.88 19.18 -2.32
C HIS A 303 1.45 20.62 -2.44
N PRO A 304 1.81 21.29 -1.33
CA PRO A 304 2.28 22.68 -1.37
C PRO A 304 3.48 22.94 -2.29
N SER A 305 4.32 21.94 -2.52
CA SER A 305 5.46 22.03 -3.46
C SER A 305 5.04 22.28 -4.91
N ASN A 306 3.80 21.94 -5.26
CA ASN A 306 3.26 22.02 -6.62
C ASN A 306 2.32 23.22 -6.79
N ALA A 307 2.16 24.07 -5.78
CA ALA A 307 1.21 25.18 -5.76
C ALA A 307 1.48 26.26 -6.83
N ASP A 308 2.74 26.40 -7.25
CA ASP A 308 3.15 27.38 -8.27
C ASP A 308 3.22 26.76 -9.69
N ASP A 309 2.95 25.46 -9.84
CA ASP A 309 2.99 24.79 -11.13
C ASP A 309 1.61 24.75 -11.80
N SER A 310 1.47 25.58 -12.85
CA SER A 310 0.26 25.60 -13.69
C SER A 310 -0.06 24.24 -14.34
N THR A 311 0.95 23.41 -14.59
CA THR A 311 0.78 22.07 -15.18
C THR A 311 0.08 21.15 -14.20
N SER A 312 0.54 21.15 -12.94
CA SER A 312 -0.06 20.38 -11.84
C SER A 312 -1.50 20.84 -11.55
N ALA A 313 -1.75 22.15 -11.53
CA ALA A 313 -3.09 22.69 -11.38
C ALA A 313 -4.05 22.22 -12.51
N ASN A 314 -3.57 22.23 -13.76
CA ASN A 314 -4.34 21.77 -14.91
C ASN A 314 -4.60 20.26 -14.86
N ALA A 315 -3.59 19.45 -14.52
CA ALA A 315 -3.73 18.01 -14.35
C ALA A 315 -4.75 17.66 -13.26
N ALA A 316 -4.75 18.38 -12.13
CA ALA A 316 -5.73 18.20 -11.06
C ALA A 316 -7.15 18.48 -11.55
N MET A 317 -7.35 19.58 -12.29
CA MET A 317 -8.64 19.95 -12.87
C MET A 317 -9.16 18.92 -13.87
N ARG A 318 -8.30 18.39 -14.75
CA ARG A 318 -8.67 17.34 -15.69
C ARG A 318 -9.04 16.04 -14.97
N LEU A 319 -8.28 15.67 -13.94
CA LEU A 319 -8.51 14.44 -13.18
C LEU A 319 -9.84 14.48 -12.41
N VAL A 320 -10.12 15.57 -11.67
CA VAL A 320 -11.41 15.71 -10.96
C VAL A 320 -12.60 15.78 -11.92
N THR A 321 -12.39 16.35 -13.11
CA THR A 321 -13.42 16.39 -14.16
C THR A 321 -13.72 14.98 -14.67
N ALA A 322 -12.70 14.21 -15.03
CA ALA A 322 -12.86 12.87 -15.58
C ALA A 322 -13.53 11.90 -14.58
N LEU A 323 -13.21 12.02 -13.29
CA LEU A 323 -13.74 11.14 -12.23
C LEU A 323 -15.16 11.48 -11.76
N ARG A 324 -15.77 12.57 -12.24
CA ARG A 324 -17.08 13.05 -11.74
C ARG A 324 -18.20 12.02 -11.84
N TYR A 325 -18.26 11.25 -12.93
CA TYR A 325 -19.32 10.25 -13.14
C TYR A 325 -19.12 9.05 -12.23
N PHE A 326 -17.86 8.67 -12.00
CA PHE A 326 -17.54 7.62 -11.04
C PHE A 326 -17.97 8.02 -9.62
N TRP A 327 -17.64 9.23 -9.16
CA TRP A 327 -18.02 9.70 -7.83
C TRP A 327 -19.53 9.80 -7.65
N TYR A 328 -20.26 10.20 -8.70
CA TYR A 328 -21.71 10.23 -8.69
C TYR A 328 -22.32 8.83 -8.63
N ALA A 329 -21.76 7.86 -9.36
CA ALA A 329 -22.29 6.50 -9.45
C ALA A 329 -21.89 5.58 -8.29
N SER A 330 -20.81 5.88 -7.57
CA SER A 330 -20.17 4.96 -6.60
C SER A 330 -20.19 5.47 -5.15
N ASP A 331 -21.13 6.36 -4.80
CA ASP A 331 -21.31 6.95 -3.46
C ASP A 331 -20.09 7.73 -2.89
N TYR A 332 -19.16 8.16 -3.74
CA TYR A 332 -18.03 9.02 -3.37
C TYR A 332 -18.30 10.52 -3.59
N LEU A 333 -19.57 10.92 -3.68
CA LEU A 333 -19.95 12.30 -4.05
C LEU A 333 -19.34 13.36 -3.13
N THR A 334 -19.35 13.14 -1.81
CA THR A 334 -18.78 14.08 -0.83
C THR A 334 -17.28 14.27 -1.03
N GLU A 335 -16.55 13.17 -1.25
CA GLU A 335 -15.12 13.22 -1.57
C GLU A 335 -14.89 13.98 -2.87
N GLY A 336 -15.64 13.63 -3.91
CA GLY A 336 -15.54 14.27 -5.21
C GLY A 336 -15.75 15.78 -5.14
N LEU A 337 -16.75 16.23 -4.38
CA LEU A 337 -17.01 17.65 -4.13
C LEU A 337 -15.85 18.32 -3.40
N GLN A 338 -15.33 17.72 -2.32
CA GLN A 338 -14.19 18.28 -1.57
C GLN A 338 -12.93 18.40 -2.43
N ARG A 339 -12.61 17.37 -3.21
CA ARG A 339 -11.43 17.36 -4.11
C ARG A 339 -11.61 18.37 -5.25
N SER A 340 -12.81 18.49 -5.79
CA SER A 340 -13.14 19.48 -6.82
C SER A 340 -13.04 20.92 -6.30
N GLN A 341 -13.51 21.18 -5.08
CA GLN A 341 -13.37 22.49 -4.44
C GLN A 341 -11.91 22.86 -4.22
N ARG A 342 -11.08 21.91 -3.77
CA ARG A 342 -9.63 22.13 -3.61
C ARG A 342 -8.94 22.45 -4.93
N ALA A 343 -9.27 21.72 -6.01
CA ALA A 343 -8.72 21.99 -7.34
C ALA A 343 -9.14 23.37 -7.87
N LEU A 344 -10.41 23.75 -7.68
CA LEU A 344 -10.95 25.06 -8.10
C LEU A 344 -10.41 26.24 -7.28
N ALA A 345 -10.06 26.01 -6.01
CA ALA A 345 -9.47 27.04 -5.15
C ALA A 345 -7.99 27.35 -5.49
N HIS A 346 -7.38 26.58 -6.40
CA HIS A 346 -5.99 26.79 -6.79
C HIS A 346 -5.84 28.09 -7.60
N PRO A 347 -4.92 29.01 -7.23
CA PRO A 347 -4.80 30.34 -7.87
C PRO A 347 -4.57 30.29 -9.38
N LEU A 348 -3.86 29.26 -9.85
CA LEU A 348 -3.54 29.03 -11.26
C LEU A 348 -4.59 28.20 -12.03
N ALA A 349 -5.73 27.86 -11.43
CA ALA A 349 -6.81 27.13 -12.11
C ALA A 349 -7.52 27.97 -13.18
N VAL A 350 -7.31 29.29 -13.19
CA VAL A 350 -7.93 30.26 -14.09
C VAL A 350 -7.24 30.22 -15.47
N GLY A 351 -7.57 29.23 -16.29
CA GLY A 351 -7.06 29.12 -17.67
C GLY A 351 -7.06 27.71 -18.25
N ALA A 352 -7.11 26.68 -17.40
CA ALA A 352 -7.40 25.33 -17.85
C ALA A 352 -8.83 25.28 -18.41
N HIS A 353 -9.08 24.48 -19.45
CA HIS A 353 -10.43 24.18 -19.92
C HIS A 353 -11.24 23.57 -18.76
N CYS A 354 -11.84 24.41 -17.93
CA CYS A 354 -12.98 24.05 -17.13
C CYS A 354 -14.07 23.81 -18.18
N PRO A 355 -14.50 22.56 -18.44
CA PRO A 355 -15.68 22.41 -19.27
C PRO A 355 -16.77 23.21 -18.57
N ALA A 356 -17.29 24.22 -19.25
CA ALA A 356 -18.25 25.20 -18.69
C ALA A 356 -19.46 24.54 -17.98
N ARG A 357 -19.65 23.23 -18.20
CA ARG A 357 -20.60 22.35 -17.51
C ARG A 357 -20.30 22.09 -16.03
N PHE A 358 -19.04 22.16 -15.56
CA PHE A 358 -18.68 21.75 -14.19
C PHE A 358 -19.03 22.81 -13.13
N GLY A 359 -18.70 24.08 -13.38
CA GLY A 359 -19.07 25.18 -12.48
C GLY A 359 -20.59 25.33 -12.29
N ALA A 360 -21.39 25.00 -13.31
CA ALA A 360 -22.84 25.05 -13.28
C ALA A 360 -23.51 23.84 -12.58
N GLN A 361 -22.85 22.68 -12.50
CA GLN A 361 -23.37 21.49 -11.81
C GLN A 361 -22.95 21.45 -10.33
N CYS A 362 -21.71 21.84 -10.00
CA CYS A 362 -21.28 21.99 -8.61
C CYS A 362 -22.05 23.07 -7.85
N SER A 363 -22.40 24.19 -8.52
CA SER A 363 -23.24 25.24 -7.92
C SER A 363 -24.70 24.84 -7.69
N ARG A 364 -25.21 23.83 -8.41
CA ARG A 364 -26.56 23.28 -8.19
C ARG A 364 -26.63 22.20 -7.10
N LEU A 365 -25.50 21.57 -6.77
CA LEU A 365 -25.40 20.52 -5.75
C LEU A 365 -24.91 21.03 -4.38
N LEU A 366 -24.49 22.30 -4.28
CA LEU A 366 -24.19 22.96 -3.02
C LEU A 366 -25.46 23.64 -2.49
N PRO A 367 -25.92 23.38 -1.25
CA PRO A 367 -26.96 24.21 -0.65
C PRO A 367 -26.44 25.64 -0.59
N SER A 368 -27.21 26.57 -1.14
CA SER A 368 -26.82 27.97 -1.26
C SER A 368 -26.36 28.49 0.11
N ARG A 369 -25.14 29.00 0.21
CA ARG A 369 -24.76 29.86 1.33
C ARG A 369 -25.80 30.97 1.41
N ALA A 370 -26.59 30.98 2.48
CA ALA A 370 -27.49 32.06 2.81
C ALA A 370 -26.70 33.37 2.78
N ARG A 371 -27.18 34.34 2.01
CA ARG A 371 -26.66 35.72 2.04
C ARG A 371 -26.91 36.27 3.45
N PRO A 372 -25.93 36.87 4.12
CA PRO A 372 -26.21 37.62 5.33
C PRO A 372 -26.98 38.89 4.94
N SER A 373 -28.15 39.05 5.55
CA SER A 373 -28.93 40.29 5.61
C SER A 373 -28.27 41.32 6.51
#